data_AF-A0A843GLQ9-F1
#
_entry.id   AF-A0A843GLQ9-F1
#
_cell.length_a   1.000
_cell.length_b   1.000
_cell.length_c   1.000
_cell.angle_alpha   90.00
_cell.angle_beta   90.00
_cell.angle_gamma   90.00
#
_symmetry.space_group_name_H-M   'P 1'
#
loop_
_entity.id
_entity.type
_entity.pdbx_description
1 polymer ?
#
loop_
_entity_poly.entity_id
_entity_poly.type
_entity_poly.pdbx_seq_one_letter_code
_entity_poly.pdbx_strand_id
1 'polypeptide(L)'
;MSYAAPEWLPEENGEGKEGWILALDDYTRANSLFMQATMELIQNGKYISWNLPKNTTIVLSSNPDDGAYAVTSLDPAQRSRFINFPVKFSIDA
;
A
#
# COMPACT_ATOMS: atom_id res chain seq x y z
N MET A 1 -4.04 -29.89 2.00
CA MET A 1 -2.56 -29.87 2.06
C MET A 1 -2.13 -28.42 1.94
N SER A 2 -1.88 -27.75 3.06
CA SER A 2 -1.44 -26.35 3.05
C SER A 2 0.08 -26.29 2.98
N TYR A 3 0.60 -25.45 2.12
CA TYR A 3 2.02 -25.12 2.08
C TYR A 3 2.44 -24.53 3.44
N ALA A 4 3.66 -24.84 3.88
CA ALA A 4 4.24 -24.18 5.05
C ALA A 4 4.50 -22.71 4.70
N ALA A 5 4.02 -21.80 5.53
CA ALA A 5 4.34 -20.40 5.39
C ALA A 5 5.87 -20.21 5.55
N PRO A 6 6.50 -19.33 4.75
CA PRO A 6 7.91 -19.01 4.94
C PRO A 6 8.17 -18.44 6.33
N GLU A 7 9.30 -18.77 6.94
CA GLU A 7 9.66 -18.34 8.29
C GLU A 7 9.73 -16.81 8.45
N TRP A 8 10.08 -16.10 7.38
CA TRP A 8 10.13 -14.64 7.35
C TRP A 8 8.73 -13.98 7.31
N LEU A 9 7.65 -14.76 7.15
CA LEU A 9 6.31 -14.20 6.99
C LEU A 9 5.77 -13.66 8.33
N PRO A 10 5.26 -12.42 8.35
CA PRO A 10 4.57 -11.80 9.49
C PRO A 10 3.34 -12.57 10.03
N GLU A 11 3.50 -13.41 11.05
CA GLU A 11 2.36 -13.98 11.80
C GLU A 11 1.88 -13.09 12.96
N GLU A 12 0.60 -13.10 13.37
CA GLU A 12 0.14 -12.26 14.50
C GLU A 12 0.82 -12.54 15.86
N ASN A 13 1.39 -13.74 16.08
CA ASN A 13 1.85 -14.20 17.41
C ASN A 13 3.36 -14.46 17.52
N GLY A 14 4.17 -13.96 16.59
CA GLY A 14 5.64 -14.13 16.65
C GLY A 14 6.36 -13.05 17.48
N GLU A 15 7.60 -13.34 17.89
CA GLU A 15 8.43 -12.39 18.63
C GLU A 15 8.81 -11.17 17.76
N GLY A 16 8.76 -9.95 18.33
CA GLY A 16 9.19 -8.70 17.67
C GLY A 16 8.11 -7.88 16.93
N LYS A 17 6.82 -8.14 17.18
CA LYS A 17 5.71 -7.70 16.32
C LYS A 17 4.82 -6.62 16.93
N GLU A 18 5.36 -5.42 17.12
CA GLU A 18 4.57 -4.27 17.60
C GLU A 18 3.82 -3.53 16.47
N GLY A 19 4.25 -3.72 15.22
CA GLY A 19 3.58 -3.19 14.03
C GLY A 19 4.27 -3.58 12.73
N TRP A 20 3.56 -3.42 11.61
CA TRP A 20 4.03 -3.79 10.27
C TRP A 20 3.89 -2.63 9.31
N ILE A 21 4.72 -2.61 8.27
CA ILE A 21 4.57 -1.68 7.15
C ILE A 21 4.41 -2.49 5.87
N LEU A 22 3.29 -2.29 5.18
CA LEU A 22 3.10 -2.74 3.81
C LEU A 22 3.39 -1.56 2.88
N ALA A 23 4.55 -1.59 2.22
CA ALA A 23 4.93 -0.58 1.25
C ALA A 23 4.50 -1.02 -0.16
N LEU A 24 3.61 -0.27 -0.80
CA LEU A 24 3.30 -0.42 -2.23
C LEU A 24 4.04 0.68 -2.98
N ASP A 25 5.16 0.31 -3.58
CA ASP A 25 5.99 1.24 -4.33
C ASP A 25 5.46 1.48 -5.74
N ASP A 26 5.63 2.71 -6.24
CA ASP A 26 5.19 3.15 -7.56
C ASP A 26 3.71 2.80 -7.89
N TYR A 27 2.81 2.99 -6.92
CA TYR A 27 1.40 2.58 -6.98
C TYR A 27 0.67 3.10 -8.24
N THR A 28 0.94 4.33 -8.67
CA THR A 28 0.31 4.91 -9.86
C THR A 28 0.83 4.35 -11.19
N ARG A 29 1.91 3.56 -11.21
CA ARG A 29 2.37 2.86 -12.42
C ARG A 29 1.63 1.53 -12.65
N ALA A 30 0.89 1.06 -11.66
CA ALA A 30 0.13 -0.17 -11.79
C ALA A 30 -1.02 -0.02 -12.80
N ASN A 31 -1.46 -1.15 -13.37
CA ASN A 31 -2.69 -1.18 -14.15
C ASN A 31 -3.88 -0.82 -13.25
N SER A 32 -4.78 0.03 -13.75
CA SER A 32 -5.96 0.51 -13.02
C SER A 32 -6.82 -0.60 -12.44
N LEU A 33 -6.86 -1.78 -13.06
CA LEU A 33 -7.55 -2.96 -12.53
C LEU A 33 -7.02 -3.36 -11.14
N PHE A 34 -5.70 -3.40 -10.97
CA PHE A 34 -5.09 -3.75 -9.69
C PHE A 34 -5.30 -2.65 -8.67
N MET A 35 -5.18 -1.38 -9.09
CA MET A 35 -5.42 -0.23 -8.21
C MET A 35 -6.85 -0.27 -7.63
N GLN A 36 -7.85 -0.57 -8.47
CA GLN A 36 -9.24 -0.75 -8.05
C GLN A 36 -9.41 -1.95 -7.12
N ALA A 37 -8.79 -3.09 -7.44
CA ALA A 37 -8.87 -4.29 -6.61
C ALA A 37 -8.28 -4.08 -5.20
N THR A 38 -7.24 -3.24 -5.07
CA THR A 38 -6.59 -2.95 -3.78
C THR A 38 -7.29 -1.89 -2.94
N MET A 39 -8.35 -1.23 -3.44
CA MET A 39 -9.01 -0.13 -2.71
C MET A 39 -9.57 -0.57 -1.35
N GLU A 40 -10.13 -1.78 -1.26
CA GLU A 40 -10.65 -2.32 -0.01
C GLU A 40 -9.52 -2.62 0.99
N LEU A 41 -8.41 -3.19 0.48
CA LEU A 41 -7.22 -3.47 1.26
C LEU A 41 -6.62 -2.19 1.84
N ILE A 42 -6.48 -1.14 1.03
CA ILE A 42 -5.89 0.13 1.46
C ILE A 42 -6.77 0.82 2.49
N GLN A 43 -8.09 0.82 2.30
CA GLN A 43 -9.00 1.52 3.21
C GLN A 43 -9.18 0.79 4.55
N ASN A 44 -9.38 -0.52 4.51
CA ASN A 44 -9.83 -1.30 5.67
C ASN A 44 -8.78 -2.25 6.23
N GLY A 45 -7.67 -2.47 5.51
CA GLY A 45 -6.67 -3.49 5.83
C GLY A 45 -7.19 -4.92 5.61
N LYS A 46 -8.19 -5.10 4.74
CA LYS A 46 -8.89 -6.38 4.53
C LYS A 46 -9.09 -6.69 3.06
N TYR A 47 -9.17 -7.97 2.74
CA TYR A 47 -9.52 -8.43 1.41
C TYR A 47 -10.35 -9.71 1.50
N ILE A 48 -11.62 -9.64 1.11
CA ILE A 48 -12.58 -10.76 1.15
C ILE A 48 -12.65 -11.39 2.56
N SER A 49 -12.06 -12.57 2.76
CA SER A 49 -12.06 -13.32 4.02
C SER A 49 -10.76 -13.14 4.82
N TRP A 50 -9.81 -12.35 4.31
CA TRP A 50 -8.49 -12.17 4.89
C TRP A 50 -8.29 -10.75 5.44
N ASN A 51 -7.50 -10.63 6.51
CA ASN A 51 -7.16 -9.37 7.16
C ASN A 51 -5.64 -9.25 7.26
N LEU A 52 -5.11 -8.05 7.11
CA LEU A 52 -3.73 -7.76 7.47
C LEU A 52 -3.51 -7.99 8.97
N PRO A 53 -2.29 -8.36 9.39
CA PRO A 53 -1.94 -8.44 10.80
C PRO A 53 -2.24 -7.13 11.53
N LYS A 54 -2.54 -7.22 12.83
CA LYS A 54 -2.75 -6.04 13.68
C LYS A 54 -1.58 -5.06 13.57
N ASN A 55 -1.90 -3.77 13.68
CA ASN A 55 -0.96 -2.65 13.62
C ASN A 55 -0.17 -2.56 12.30
N THR A 56 -0.75 -3.04 11.18
CA THR A 56 -0.17 -2.82 9.86
C THR A 56 -0.51 -1.41 9.36
N THR A 57 0.51 -0.64 9.01
CA THR A 57 0.39 0.63 8.28
C THR A 57 0.69 0.39 6.82
N ILE A 58 -0.23 0.81 5.94
CA ILE A 58 -0.02 0.74 4.49
C ILE A 58 0.56 2.08 4.03
N VAL A 59 1.67 2.02 3.30
CA VAL A 59 2.35 3.20 2.74
C VAL A 59 2.36 3.04 1.22
N LEU A 60 1.90 4.07 0.52
CA LEU A 60 1.88 4.12 -0.94
C LEU A 60 2.86 5.21 -1.38
N SER A 61 3.84 4.86 -2.21
CA SER A 61 4.64 5.84 -2.96
C SER A 61 4.12 5.94 -4.38
N SER A 62 4.16 7.14 -4.95
CA SER A 62 3.72 7.41 -6.30
C SER A 62 4.46 8.61 -6.86
N ASN A 63 4.73 8.56 -8.17
CA ASN A 63 5.25 9.73 -8.86
C ASN A 63 4.11 10.74 -9.10
N PRO A 64 4.42 12.04 -9.11
CA PRO A 64 3.44 13.06 -9.44
C PRO A 64 2.93 12.89 -10.87
N ASP A 65 1.66 13.22 -11.08
CA ASP A 65 1.02 13.26 -12.39
C ASP A 65 1.23 14.65 -13.02
N ASP A 66 2.47 14.92 -13.45
CA ASP A 66 2.89 16.18 -14.08
C ASP A 66 3.12 16.04 -15.60
N GLY A 67 2.74 14.88 -16.17
CA GLY A 67 2.99 14.52 -17.56
C GLY A 67 4.43 14.16 -17.89
N ALA A 68 5.38 14.28 -16.94
CA ALA A 68 6.77 13.83 -17.11
C ALA A 68 6.93 12.33 -16.83
N TYR A 69 5.96 11.70 -16.18
CA TYR A 69 5.95 10.29 -15.84
C TYR A 69 4.78 9.56 -16.50
N ALA A 70 5.04 8.32 -16.96
CA ALA A 70 3.98 7.41 -17.38
C ALA A 70 3.28 6.85 -16.13
N VAL A 71 2.31 7.59 -15.62
CA VAL A 71 1.50 7.23 -14.45
C VAL A 71 0.01 7.23 -14.79
N THR A 72 -0.74 6.40 -14.10
CA THR A 72 -2.20 6.36 -14.14
C THR A 72 -2.75 7.42 -13.19
N SER A 73 -3.55 8.34 -13.70
CA SER A 73 -4.22 9.36 -12.89
C SER A 73 -5.18 8.72 -11.88
N LEU A 74 -5.06 9.12 -10.62
CA LEU A 74 -5.92 8.64 -9.54
C LEU A 74 -7.28 9.35 -9.59
N ASP A 75 -8.35 8.58 -9.65
CA ASP A 75 -9.70 9.14 -9.53
C ASP A 75 -9.99 9.64 -8.09
N PRO A 76 -11.01 10.50 -7.90
CA PRO A 76 -11.36 11.00 -6.57
C PRO A 76 -11.76 9.92 -5.56
N ALA A 77 -12.35 8.81 -6.02
CA ALA A 77 -12.76 7.72 -5.14
C ALA A 77 -11.56 6.96 -4.59
N GLN A 78 -10.55 6.67 -5.42
CA GLN A 78 -9.27 6.10 -5.01
C GLN A 78 -8.55 7.00 -4.02
N ARG A 79 -8.44 8.29 -4.32
CA ARG A 79 -7.80 9.27 -3.43
C ARG A 79 -8.44 9.39 -2.06
N SER A 80 -9.74 9.10 -1.93
CA SER A 80 -10.44 9.16 -0.64
C SER A 80 -10.04 8.04 0.34
N ARG A 81 -9.34 7.00 -0.14
CA ARG A 81 -9.04 5.79 0.65
C ARG A 81 -7.76 5.88 1.48
N PHE A 82 -6.97 6.93 1.28
CA PHE A 82 -5.72 7.16 1.97
C PHE A 82 -5.46 8.66 2.16
N ILE A 83 -4.59 8.99 3.10
CA ILE A 83 -4.15 10.38 3.32
C ILE A 83 -2.98 10.65 2.38
N ASN A 84 -3.06 11.72 1.61
CA ASN A 84 -2.02 12.08 0.65
C ASN A 84 -1.05 13.11 1.25
N PHE A 85 0.25 12.83 1.17
CA PHE A 85 1.32 13.74 1.59
C PHE A 85 2.15 14.12 0.36
N PRO A 86 1.94 15.31 -0.25
CA PRO A 86 2.79 15.75 -1.34
C PRO A 86 4.19 16.06 -0.79
N VAL A 87 5.18 15.28 -1.20
CA VAL A 87 6.58 15.47 -0.81
C VAL A 87 7.32 16.16 -1.94
N LYS A 88 8.11 17.19 -1.62
CA LYS A 88 9.04 17.83 -2.55
C LYS A 88 10.46 17.58 -2.05
N PHE A 89 11.32 17.11 -2.94
CA PHE A 89 12.74 16.96 -2.63
C PHE A 89 13.37 18.34 -2.38
N SER A 90 14.06 18.48 -1.24
CA SER A 90 14.86 19.66 -0.88
C SER A 90 16.31 19.22 -0.72
N ILE A 91 17.23 19.92 -1.39
CA ILE A 91 18.69 19.71 -1.25
C ILE A 91 19.24 20.57 -0.12
N ASP A 92 18.54 21.65 0.23
CA ASP A 92 18.89 22.53 1.33
C ASP A 92 18.31 21.92 2.62
N ALA A 93 19.20 21.40 3.47
CA ALA A 93 18.92 20.90 4.82
C ALA A 93 19.83 21.62 5.83
#